data_AF-A0A5B9PA88-F1
#
_entry.id   AF-A0A5B9PA88-F1
#
_cell.length_a   1.000
_cell.length_b   1.000
_cell.length_c   1.000
_cell.angle_alpha   90.00
_cell.angle_beta   90.00
_cell.angle_gamma   90.00
#
_symmetry.space_group_name_H-M   'P 1'
#
loop_
_entity.id
_entity.type
_entity.pdbx_description
1 polymer ?
#
loop_
_entity_poly.entity_id
_entity_poly.type
_entity_poly.pdbx_seq_one_letter_code
_entity_poly.pdbx_strand_id
1 'polypeptide(L)'
;MRNNFSVLTPFVIALSLLQTSWANNNHFLPGDAFFPTELTKADVERIQKAKGNINFKYSKLGGYGGAFCGGAGYHKASMPVADDAFAKNLAKAYERIREFEDRELIEFEGEDGKIEYDEINGVKVLFYNSDFDFNKHALGLRYNENWLKEVVAFGHSRDHARLCCLLQSQEAVTTSWRDGDLVPAFKAKTPNADGKSLRETMGEPIVFDTKVKAIVIPASTSLDDLFERSAGSQLLVVDSSGVKEMRIENYKWQEGNIDIGGFGAGKDSKDGEKSKGGGRSNGGVF
;
A
#
# COMPACT_ATOMS: atom_id res chain seq x y z
N MET A 1 11.26 -38.23 -66.51
CA MET A 1 11.61 -37.07 -65.67
C MET A 1 11.05 -37.34 -64.28
N ARG A 2 11.93 -37.56 -63.29
CA ARG A 2 11.56 -37.91 -61.92
C ARG A 2 11.40 -36.61 -61.11
N ASN A 3 10.20 -36.35 -60.61
CA ASN A 3 9.92 -35.25 -59.70
C ASN A 3 10.44 -35.61 -58.30
N ASN A 4 11.51 -34.95 -57.87
CA ASN A 4 11.95 -34.93 -56.48
C ASN A 4 11.29 -33.72 -55.79
N PHE A 5 10.13 -33.92 -55.17
CA PHE A 5 9.63 -32.96 -54.18
C PHE A 5 10.29 -33.25 -52.85
N SER A 6 11.21 -32.38 -52.46
CA SER A 6 11.85 -32.35 -51.16
C SER A 6 10.81 -31.95 -50.12
N VAL A 7 10.27 -32.92 -49.37
CA VAL A 7 9.46 -32.66 -48.17
C VAL A 7 10.43 -32.39 -47.03
N LEU A 8 10.85 -31.13 -46.92
CA LEU A 8 11.56 -30.63 -45.76
C LEU A 8 10.62 -29.66 -45.03
N THR A 9 10.55 -29.83 -43.71
CA THR A 9 9.93 -28.94 -42.71
C THR A 9 8.45 -29.23 -42.41
N PRO A 10 8.18 -30.01 -41.35
CA PRO A 10 7.71 -29.36 -40.13
C PRO A 10 8.28 -30.04 -38.89
N PHE A 11 9.46 -29.63 -38.41
CA PHE A 11 9.97 -30.14 -37.12
C PHE A 11 10.47 -29.06 -36.16
N VAL A 12 10.26 -27.77 -36.48
CA VAL A 12 10.72 -26.67 -35.62
C VAL A 12 9.57 -25.96 -34.88
N ILE A 13 8.30 -26.24 -35.21
CA ILE A 13 7.15 -25.60 -34.53
C ILE A 13 6.69 -26.39 -33.27
N ALA A 14 7.15 -27.63 -33.07
CA ALA A 14 6.70 -28.44 -31.93
C ALA A 14 7.54 -28.27 -30.64
N LEU A 15 8.74 -27.69 -30.70
CA LEU A 15 9.60 -27.54 -29.51
C LEU A 15 9.35 -26.27 -28.68
N SER A 16 8.56 -25.32 -29.20
CA SER A 16 8.18 -24.09 -28.48
C SER A 16 6.86 -24.21 -27.70
N LEU A 17 6.14 -25.34 -27.80
CA LEU A 17 4.86 -25.56 -27.12
C LEU A 17 4.97 -26.25 -25.75
N LEU A 18 6.18 -26.61 -25.31
CA LEU A 18 6.41 -27.28 -24.03
C LEU A 18 7.21 -26.43 -23.02
N GLN A 19 7.58 -25.20 -23.38
CA GLN A 19 8.12 -24.25 -22.42
C GLN A 19 7.00 -23.38 -21.88
N THR A 20 6.23 -23.98 -20.98
CA THR A 20 5.39 -23.29 -20.03
C THR A 20 6.25 -22.36 -19.17
N SER A 21 6.50 -21.14 -19.64
CA SER A 21 7.16 -20.08 -18.88
C SER A 21 6.22 -19.58 -17.79
N TRP A 22 6.23 -20.27 -16.65
CA TRP A 22 5.29 -20.01 -15.55
C TRP A 22 5.92 -19.09 -14.53
N ALA A 23 6.13 -17.82 -14.90
CA ALA A 23 6.42 -16.79 -13.90
C ALA A 23 5.24 -16.67 -12.92
N ASN A 24 5.36 -15.93 -11.84
CA ASN A 24 4.21 -15.70 -10.95
C ASN A 24 4.27 -14.29 -10.39
N ASN A 25 3.10 -13.72 -10.07
CA ASN A 25 3.01 -12.42 -9.39
C ASN A 25 2.88 -12.66 -7.89
N ASN A 26 3.92 -12.38 -7.09
CA ASN A 26 3.83 -12.56 -5.64
C ASN A 26 3.12 -11.37 -4.99
N HIS A 27 1.91 -11.60 -4.51
CA HIS A 27 1.21 -10.69 -3.60
C HIS A 27 1.79 -10.82 -2.19
N PHE A 28 1.00 -10.57 -1.15
CA PHE A 28 1.45 -10.83 0.22
C PHE A 28 1.59 -12.34 0.43
N LEU A 29 2.80 -12.78 0.79
CA LEU A 29 3.08 -14.16 1.17
C LEU A 29 3.18 -14.25 2.70
N PRO A 30 2.76 -15.37 3.31
CA PRO A 30 3.10 -15.64 4.70
C PRO A 30 4.62 -15.50 4.89
N GLY A 31 5.06 -14.81 5.93
CA GLY A 31 6.48 -14.54 6.16
C GLY A 31 6.97 -13.16 5.72
N ASP A 32 6.22 -12.44 4.87
CA ASP A 32 6.58 -11.05 4.52
C ASP A 32 6.49 -10.12 5.74
N ALA A 33 7.44 -9.20 5.89
CA ALA A 33 7.52 -8.26 7.00
C ALA A 33 6.46 -7.13 6.97
N PHE A 34 5.81 -6.92 5.82
CA PHE A 34 4.82 -5.86 5.66
C PHE A 34 3.74 -6.20 4.63
N PHE A 35 2.62 -5.47 4.70
CA PHE A 35 1.57 -5.46 3.67
C PHE A 35 1.51 -4.09 2.96
N PRO A 36 1.76 -4.02 1.63
CA PRO A 36 1.64 -2.77 0.87
C PRO A 36 0.22 -2.52 0.35
N THR A 37 -0.22 -1.27 0.40
CA THR A 37 -1.47 -0.78 -0.23
C THR A 37 -1.25 0.61 -0.81
N GLU A 38 -2.14 1.01 -1.71
CA GLU A 38 -2.37 2.42 -2.02
C GLU A 38 -3.71 2.84 -1.42
N LEU A 39 -3.81 4.10 -1.00
CA LEU A 39 -5.04 4.70 -0.51
C LEU A 39 -5.47 5.85 -1.41
N THR A 40 -6.69 5.75 -1.92
CA THR A 40 -7.40 6.84 -2.59
C THR A 40 -8.33 7.57 -1.63
N LYS A 41 -8.90 8.70 -2.05
CA LYS A 41 -9.95 9.40 -1.30
C LYS A 41 -11.14 8.47 -1.00
N ALA A 42 -11.55 7.67 -1.97
CA ALA A 42 -12.64 6.71 -1.82
C ALA A 42 -12.31 5.65 -0.74
N ASP A 43 -11.06 5.18 -0.68
CA ASP A 43 -10.61 4.27 0.36
C ASP A 43 -10.66 4.92 1.74
N VAL A 44 -10.15 6.16 1.87
CA VAL A 44 -10.14 6.90 3.14
C VAL A 44 -11.56 7.15 3.65
N GLU A 45 -12.48 7.56 2.78
CA GLU A 45 -13.88 7.76 3.16
C GLU A 45 -14.54 6.44 3.58
N ARG A 46 -14.24 5.34 2.88
CA ARG A 46 -14.73 4.01 3.25
C ARG A 46 -14.20 3.59 4.61
N ILE A 47 -12.92 3.84 4.89
CA ILE A 47 -12.27 3.57 6.18
C ILE A 47 -12.97 4.35 7.30
N GLN A 48 -13.22 5.65 7.11
CA GLN A 48 -13.87 6.50 8.12
C GLN A 48 -15.34 6.13 8.38
N LYS A 49 -16.05 5.59 7.38
CA LYS A 49 -17.45 5.18 7.47
C LYS A 49 -17.64 3.72 7.91
N ALA A 50 -16.55 2.95 8.00
CA ALA A 50 -16.60 1.52 8.29
C ALA A 50 -17.14 1.24 9.69
N LYS A 51 -18.14 0.36 9.79
CA LYS A 51 -18.70 -0.14 11.07
C LYS A 51 -18.22 -1.56 11.41
N GLY A 52 -17.45 -2.17 10.52
CA GLY A 52 -16.85 -3.50 10.62
C GLY A 52 -15.56 -3.50 9.81
N ASN A 53 -14.86 -4.64 9.71
CA ASN A 53 -13.47 -4.67 9.25
C ASN A 53 -13.13 -3.78 8.05
N ILE A 54 -12.02 -3.07 8.16
CA ILE A 54 -11.47 -2.23 7.12
C ILE A 54 -10.67 -3.09 6.16
N ASN A 55 -11.01 -3.06 4.87
CA ASN A 55 -10.32 -3.84 3.85
C ASN A 55 -9.35 -2.98 3.04
N PHE A 56 -8.14 -3.50 2.85
CA PHE A 56 -7.06 -2.94 2.06
C PHE A 56 -6.75 -3.84 0.87
N LYS A 57 -6.41 -3.25 -0.27
CA LYS A 57 -6.02 -3.98 -1.48
C LYS A 57 -4.51 -3.98 -1.61
N TYR A 58 -3.93 -5.14 -1.87
CA TYR A 58 -2.51 -5.25 -2.14
C TYR A 58 -2.13 -4.37 -3.34
N SER A 59 -1.10 -3.54 -3.17
CA SER A 59 -0.48 -2.82 -4.28
C SER A 59 0.98 -3.19 -4.45
N LYS A 60 1.43 -3.20 -5.70
CA LYS A 60 2.85 -3.39 -6.05
C LYS A 60 3.64 -2.09 -5.98
N LEU A 61 2.99 -0.95 -5.76
CA LEU A 61 3.62 0.38 -5.64
C LEU A 61 4.62 0.70 -6.76
N GLY A 62 4.36 0.20 -7.98
CA GLY A 62 5.26 0.31 -9.13
C GLY A 62 6.53 -0.57 -9.09
N GLY A 63 6.78 -1.34 -8.02
CA GLY A 63 8.05 -2.02 -7.80
C GLY A 63 8.34 -3.22 -8.71
N TYR A 64 7.32 -3.84 -9.32
CA TYR A 64 7.54 -4.88 -10.33
C TYR A 64 6.40 -4.99 -11.34
N GLY A 65 6.77 -5.23 -12.60
CA GLY A 65 5.81 -5.44 -13.69
C GLY A 65 5.01 -6.74 -13.54
N GLY A 66 3.78 -6.73 -14.03
CA GLY A 66 2.95 -7.93 -14.09
C GLY A 66 3.54 -9.00 -15.02
N ALA A 67 3.37 -10.27 -14.67
CA ALA A 67 3.59 -11.40 -15.56
C ALA A 67 2.26 -12.11 -15.87
N PHE A 68 2.08 -12.61 -17.10
CA PHE A 68 0.85 -13.28 -17.56
C PHE A 68 0.75 -14.74 -17.10
N CYS A 69 1.08 -15.01 -15.85
CA CYS A 69 1.42 -16.37 -15.42
C CYS A 69 0.76 -16.77 -14.07
N GLY A 70 -0.28 -16.03 -13.66
CA GLY A 70 -1.00 -16.24 -12.40
C GLY A 70 -0.39 -15.46 -11.22
N GLY A 71 -0.98 -15.62 -10.03
CA GLY A 71 -0.53 -14.95 -8.81
C GLY A 71 -0.36 -15.92 -7.64
N ALA A 72 0.56 -15.61 -6.73
CA ALA A 72 0.77 -16.33 -5.49
C ALA A 72 0.55 -15.37 -4.32
N GLY A 73 -0.14 -15.83 -3.27
CA GLY A 73 -0.39 -15.02 -2.07
C GLY A 73 -1.75 -14.30 -2.04
N TYR A 74 -1.88 -13.43 -1.05
CA TYR A 74 -3.12 -12.75 -0.69
C TYR A 74 -3.13 -11.32 -1.24
N HIS A 75 -4.20 -10.95 -1.94
CA HIS A 75 -4.34 -9.62 -2.55
C HIS A 75 -5.21 -8.65 -1.74
N LYS A 76 -5.74 -9.11 -0.60
CA LYS A 76 -6.50 -8.28 0.34
C LYS A 76 -6.01 -8.50 1.76
N ALA A 77 -6.12 -7.45 2.55
CA ALA A 77 -5.98 -7.49 4.00
C ALA A 77 -7.20 -6.88 4.66
N SER A 78 -7.48 -7.32 5.87
CA SER A 78 -8.60 -6.89 6.69
C SER A 78 -8.09 -6.52 8.08
N MET A 79 -8.41 -5.32 8.52
CA MET A 79 -8.09 -4.82 9.86
C MET A 79 -9.39 -4.74 10.66
N PRO A 80 -9.50 -5.43 11.80
CA PRO A 80 -10.66 -5.30 12.68
C PRO A 80 -10.87 -3.84 13.13
N VAL A 81 -12.12 -3.38 13.17
CA VAL A 81 -12.51 -1.98 13.50
C VAL A 81 -12.24 -1.56 14.95
N ALA A 82 -11.58 -2.39 15.76
CA ALA A 82 -11.28 -2.04 17.15
C ALA A 82 -10.36 -0.79 17.31
N ASP A 83 -9.89 -0.19 16.21
CA ASP A 83 -8.97 0.95 16.23
C ASP A 83 -9.45 2.16 15.39
N ASP A 84 -10.57 2.76 15.82
CA ASP A 84 -11.09 4.02 15.27
C ASP A 84 -10.04 5.15 15.28
N ALA A 85 -9.13 5.14 16.27
CA ALA A 85 -8.08 6.14 16.37
C ALA A 85 -7.07 6.00 15.23
N PHE A 86 -6.63 4.78 14.93
CA PHE A 86 -5.79 4.49 13.77
C PHE A 86 -6.46 4.88 12.46
N ALA A 87 -7.74 4.53 12.26
CA ALA A 87 -8.48 4.91 11.05
C ALA A 87 -8.53 6.43 10.84
N LYS A 88 -8.80 7.19 11.92
CA LYS A 88 -8.78 8.65 11.89
C LYS A 88 -7.38 9.21 11.60
N ASN A 89 -6.34 8.65 12.21
CA ASN A 89 -4.97 9.09 12.00
C ASN A 89 -4.48 8.77 10.57
N LEU A 90 -4.87 7.63 10.01
CA LEU A 90 -4.57 7.28 8.63
C LEU A 90 -5.25 8.23 7.65
N ALA A 91 -6.50 8.61 7.91
CA ALA A 91 -7.18 9.64 7.12
C ALA A 91 -6.48 11.00 7.23
N LYS A 92 -6.07 11.42 8.44
CA LYS A 92 -5.29 12.66 8.62
C LYS A 92 -3.98 12.64 7.84
N ALA A 93 -3.26 11.52 7.86
CA ALA A 93 -2.02 11.37 7.11
C ALA A 93 -2.26 11.47 5.59
N TYR A 94 -3.33 10.87 5.08
CA TYR A 94 -3.73 11.04 3.68
C TYR A 94 -4.01 12.51 3.34
N GLU A 95 -4.85 13.20 4.13
CA GLU A 95 -5.16 14.63 3.86
C GLU A 95 -3.89 15.49 3.93
N ARG A 96 -2.99 15.21 4.88
CA ARG A 96 -1.70 15.91 5.01
C ARG A 96 -0.84 15.78 3.76
N ILE A 97 -0.77 14.60 3.14
CA ILE A 97 -0.06 14.43 1.86
C ILE A 97 -0.75 15.26 0.76
N ARG A 98 -2.09 15.28 0.74
CA ARG A 98 -2.88 16.05 -0.24
C ARG A 98 -2.85 17.57 -0.06
N GLU A 99 -2.28 18.08 1.03
CA GLU A 99 -1.99 19.52 1.16
C GLU A 99 -0.86 19.97 0.22
N PHE A 100 0.02 19.06 -0.21
CA PHE A 100 1.19 19.37 -1.05
C PHE A 100 1.25 18.56 -2.34
N GLU A 101 0.47 17.49 -2.46
CA GLU A 101 0.43 16.62 -3.65
C GLU A 101 -1.00 16.50 -4.20
N ASP A 102 -1.22 17.10 -5.37
CA ASP A 102 -2.52 17.10 -6.03
C ASP A 102 -3.00 15.68 -6.39
N ARG A 103 -4.32 15.50 -6.39
CA ARG A 103 -4.97 14.27 -6.86
C ARG A 103 -5.02 14.28 -8.39
N GLU A 104 -4.61 13.18 -8.99
CA GLU A 104 -4.84 12.91 -10.41
C GLU A 104 -6.09 12.06 -10.55
N LEU A 105 -7.05 12.54 -11.33
CA LEU A 105 -8.34 11.91 -11.53
C LEU A 105 -8.47 11.45 -12.98
N ILE A 106 -9.03 10.27 -13.20
CA ILE A 106 -9.53 9.82 -14.50
C ILE A 106 -11.05 9.92 -14.53
N GLU A 107 -11.56 10.33 -15.67
CA GLU A 107 -12.99 10.38 -15.94
C GLU A 107 -13.44 9.06 -16.58
N PHE A 108 -14.55 8.49 -16.12
CA PHE A 108 -15.17 7.33 -16.74
C PHE A 108 -16.71 7.41 -16.62
N GLU A 109 -17.40 6.69 -17.49
CA GLU A 109 -18.85 6.56 -17.43
C GLU A 109 -19.21 5.38 -16.51
N GLY A 110 -19.92 5.69 -15.42
CA GLY A 110 -20.44 4.71 -14.48
C GLY A 110 -21.57 3.86 -15.08
N GLU A 111 -21.96 2.79 -14.38
CA GLU A 111 -23.00 1.86 -14.86
C GLU A 111 -24.36 2.53 -15.08
N ASP A 112 -24.62 3.67 -14.45
CA ASP A 112 -25.84 4.47 -14.59
C ASP A 112 -25.75 5.56 -15.66
N GLY A 113 -24.67 5.58 -16.45
CA GLY A 113 -24.40 6.57 -17.49
C GLY A 113 -23.93 7.93 -16.96
N LYS A 114 -23.65 8.05 -15.66
CA LYS A 114 -23.09 9.29 -15.09
C LYS A 114 -21.58 9.29 -15.21
N ILE A 115 -21.04 10.49 -15.35
CA ILE A 115 -19.60 10.72 -15.28
C ILE A 115 -19.14 10.57 -13.83
N GLU A 116 -18.20 9.67 -13.60
CA GLU A 116 -17.52 9.43 -12.33
C GLU A 116 -16.02 9.73 -12.45
N TYR A 117 -15.39 9.99 -11.31
CA TYR A 117 -13.97 10.33 -11.22
C TYR A 117 -13.25 9.39 -10.25
N ASP A 118 -12.20 8.74 -10.75
CA ASP A 118 -11.35 7.85 -9.95
C ASP A 118 -9.96 8.44 -9.76
N GLU A 119 -9.46 8.41 -8.54
CA GLU A 119 -8.10 8.82 -8.21
C GLU A 119 -7.09 7.75 -8.61
N ILE A 120 -6.16 8.09 -9.50
CA ILE A 120 -5.18 7.14 -10.06
C ILE A 120 -3.80 7.21 -9.42
N ASN A 121 -3.51 8.29 -8.68
CA ASN A 121 -2.22 8.50 -8.02
C ASN A 121 -2.34 8.31 -6.49
N GLY A 122 -2.94 7.19 -6.06
CA GLY A 122 -3.17 6.90 -4.64
C GLY A 122 -1.91 6.98 -3.76
N VAL A 123 -2.09 7.34 -2.49
CA VAL A 123 -0.99 7.48 -1.52
C VAL A 123 -0.46 6.12 -1.12
N LYS A 124 0.85 5.93 -1.22
CA LYS A 124 1.52 4.65 -0.92
C LYS A 124 1.57 4.42 0.59
N VAL A 125 1.20 3.22 1.03
CA VAL A 125 1.22 2.84 2.46
C VAL A 125 1.81 1.44 2.65
N LEU A 126 2.72 1.31 3.62
CA LEU A 126 3.25 0.02 4.08
C LEU A 126 2.79 -0.25 5.52
N PHE A 127 2.08 -1.34 5.76
CA PHE A 127 1.72 -1.77 7.11
C PHE A 127 2.76 -2.72 7.67
N TYR A 128 3.35 -2.36 8.81
CA TYR A 128 4.27 -3.20 9.57
C TYR A 128 3.67 -3.56 10.93
N ASN A 129 4.27 -4.57 11.59
CA ASN A 129 4.07 -4.77 13.02
C ASN A 129 4.45 -3.48 13.77
N SER A 130 3.71 -3.13 14.83
CA SER A 130 3.96 -1.92 15.62
C SER A 130 5.37 -1.81 16.23
N ASP A 131 6.05 -2.94 16.42
CA ASP A 131 7.42 -3.04 16.94
C ASP A 131 8.51 -2.97 15.86
N PHE A 132 8.16 -2.87 14.58
CA PHE A 132 9.16 -2.74 13.50
C PHE A 132 10.01 -1.48 13.67
N ASP A 133 11.33 -1.68 13.67
CA ASP A 133 12.35 -0.65 13.90
C ASP A 133 13.02 -0.25 12.57
N PHE A 134 12.43 0.73 11.90
CA PHE A 134 12.93 1.25 10.62
C PHE A 134 14.23 2.08 10.75
N ASN A 135 14.75 2.27 11.97
CA ASN A 135 16.11 2.79 12.18
C ASN A 135 17.17 1.71 12.01
N LYS A 136 16.81 0.43 12.21
CA LYS A 136 17.72 -0.71 12.08
C LYS A 136 17.53 -1.46 10.77
N HIS A 137 16.29 -1.52 10.29
CA HIS A 137 15.92 -2.28 9.09
C HIS A 137 15.34 -1.33 8.04
N ALA A 138 15.59 -1.63 6.76
CA ALA A 138 15.13 -0.81 5.66
C ALA A 138 13.63 -1.06 5.37
N LEU A 139 12.95 -0.02 4.89
CA LEU A 139 11.56 -0.09 4.48
C LEU A 139 11.44 -0.73 3.08
N GLY A 140 10.32 -1.42 2.84
CA GLY A 140 9.95 -1.97 1.53
C GLY A 140 10.60 -3.32 1.20
N LEU A 141 11.41 -3.86 2.11
CA LEU A 141 12.02 -5.19 1.99
C LEU A 141 11.14 -6.26 2.65
N ARG A 142 10.96 -7.39 1.97
CA ARG A 142 10.07 -8.46 2.44
C ARG A 142 10.61 -9.20 3.65
N TYR A 143 11.94 -9.31 3.77
CA TYR A 143 12.62 -10.10 4.81
C TYR A 143 12.11 -11.55 4.92
N ASN A 144 11.65 -12.13 3.80
CA ASN A 144 11.06 -13.45 3.76
C ASN A 144 11.97 -14.41 2.98
N GLU A 145 12.84 -15.14 3.69
CA GLU A 145 13.70 -16.17 3.09
C GLU A 145 12.91 -17.41 2.64
N ASN A 146 11.72 -17.62 3.22
CA ASN A 146 10.85 -18.75 2.91
C ASN A 146 9.94 -18.51 1.69
N TRP A 147 10.05 -17.35 1.02
CA TRP A 147 9.14 -16.95 -0.07
C TRP A 147 8.92 -18.03 -1.13
N LEU A 148 9.97 -18.79 -1.48
CA LEU A 148 9.88 -19.83 -2.50
C LEU A 148 9.05 -21.03 -2.04
N LYS A 149 9.13 -21.39 -0.75
CA LYS A 149 8.28 -22.42 -0.15
C LYS A 149 6.82 -21.97 -0.16
N GLU A 150 6.57 -20.71 0.16
CA GLU A 150 5.21 -20.13 0.15
C GLU A 150 4.63 -20.11 -1.25
N VAL A 151 5.37 -19.65 -2.25
CA VAL A 151 4.96 -19.69 -3.66
C VAL A 151 4.60 -21.11 -4.11
N VAL A 152 5.39 -22.12 -3.71
CA VAL A 152 5.09 -23.52 -4.00
C VAL A 152 3.84 -24.01 -3.27
N ALA A 153 3.58 -23.53 -2.04
CA ALA A 153 2.34 -23.82 -1.32
C ALA A 153 1.09 -23.23 -2.03
N PHE A 154 1.26 -22.16 -2.79
CA PHE A 154 0.27 -21.63 -3.74
C PHE A 154 0.25 -22.38 -5.09
N GLY A 155 0.81 -23.58 -5.19
CA GLY A 155 0.68 -24.45 -6.38
C GLY A 155 1.54 -24.04 -7.59
N HIS A 156 2.51 -23.14 -7.40
CA HIS A 156 3.49 -22.77 -8.44
C HIS A 156 4.71 -23.70 -8.43
N SER A 157 5.37 -23.86 -9.58
CA SER A 157 6.61 -24.64 -9.67
C SER A 157 7.78 -23.87 -9.07
N ARG A 158 8.67 -24.57 -8.35
CA ARG A 158 9.92 -24.01 -7.83
C ARG A 158 10.82 -23.47 -8.96
N ASP A 159 10.88 -24.18 -10.08
CA ASP A 159 11.80 -23.89 -11.19
C ASP A 159 11.39 -22.68 -12.04
N HIS A 160 10.18 -22.16 -11.82
CA HIS A 160 9.65 -21.00 -12.54
C HIS A 160 9.21 -19.87 -11.62
N ALA A 161 9.36 -20.05 -10.30
CA ALA A 161 9.06 -19.03 -9.33
C ALA A 161 9.97 -17.81 -9.51
N ARG A 162 9.37 -16.63 -9.53
CA ARG A 162 10.07 -15.35 -9.63
C ARG A 162 10.06 -14.65 -8.29
N LEU A 163 11.20 -14.09 -7.89
CA LEU A 163 11.24 -13.14 -6.79
C LEU A 163 10.58 -11.82 -7.24
N CYS A 164 9.49 -11.44 -6.58
CA CYS A 164 8.81 -10.15 -6.81
C CYS A 164 8.94 -9.25 -5.58
N CYS A 165 9.93 -8.36 -5.59
CA CYS A 165 10.13 -7.37 -4.54
C CYS A 165 9.70 -5.98 -5.00
N LEU A 166 9.34 -5.11 -4.04
CA LEU A 166 9.10 -3.69 -4.34
C LEU A 166 10.40 -3.00 -4.75
N LEU A 167 11.50 -3.35 -4.08
CA LEU A 167 12.86 -2.92 -4.38
C LEU A 167 13.61 -4.06 -5.08
N GLN A 168 14.12 -3.81 -6.28
CA GLN A 168 14.74 -4.84 -7.13
C GLN A 168 16.26 -4.70 -7.27
N SER A 169 16.86 -3.66 -6.68
CA SER A 169 18.31 -3.51 -6.69
C SER A 169 18.99 -4.73 -6.06
N GLN A 170 20.16 -5.09 -6.56
CA GLN A 170 20.91 -6.23 -6.03
C GLN A 170 21.19 -6.07 -4.53
N GLU A 171 21.46 -4.85 -4.08
CA GLU A 171 21.68 -4.52 -2.68
C GLU A 171 20.42 -4.72 -1.83
N ALA A 172 19.25 -4.27 -2.31
CA ALA A 172 17.98 -4.46 -1.62
C ALA A 172 17.63 -5.95 -1.48
N VAL A 173 17.80 -6.75 -2.54
CA VAL A 173 17.57 -8.20 -2.51
C VAL A 173 18.54 -8.87 -1.54
N THR A 174 19.83 -8.53 -1.61
CA THR A 174 20.86 -9.10 -0.72
C THR A 174 20.57 -8.74 0.74
N THR A 175 20.19 -7.49 1.02
CA THR A 175 19.82 -7.03 2.37
C THR A 175 18.59 -7.74 2.88
N SER A 176 17.56 -7.90 2.04
CA SER A 176 16.34 -8.60 2.40
C SER A 176 16.59 -10.06 2.76
N TRP A 177 17.58 -10.72 2.14
CA TRP A 177 17.95 -12.09 2.49
C TRP A 177 18.88 -12.15 3.68
N ARG A 178 19.91 -11.29 3.75
CA ARG A 178 20.87 -11.28 4.87
C ARG A 178 20.18 -11.08 6.22
N ASP A 179 19.17 -10.22 6.27
CA ASP A 179 18.50 -9.82 7.51
C ASP A 179 17.14 -10.52 7.69
N GLY A 180 16.82 -11.54 6.88
CA GLY A 180 15.52 -12.22 6.90
C GLY A 180 15.16 -12.79 8.26
N ASP A 181 16.09 -13.50 8.88
CA ASP A 181 15.92 -14.05 10.24
C ASP A 181 15.92 -12.98 11.37
N LEU A 182 16.30 -11.73 11.07
CA LEU A 182 16.35 -10.65 12.05
C LEU A 182 15.04 -9.86 12.13
N VAL A 183 14.21 -9.91 11.08
CA VAL A 183 12.97 -9.15 10.99
C VAL A 183 11.78 -10.11 11.05
N PRO A 184 10.94 -10.04 12.10
CA PRO A 184 9.76 -10.89 12.19
C PRO A 184 8.78 -10.64 11.04
N ALA A 185 8.16 -11.72 10.57
CA ALA A 185 7.04 -11.66 9.64
C ALA A 185 5.89 -10.78 10.17
N PHE A 186 5.16 -10.15 9.26
CA PHE A 186 3.94 -9.42 9.57
C PHE A 186 2.90 -10.37 10.18
N LYS A 187 2.40 -10.02 11.37
CA LYS A 187 1.48 -10.87 12.14
C LYS A 187 0.07 -10.74 11.57
N ALA A 188 -0.30 -11.69 10.74
CA ALA A 188 -1.64 -11.81 10.18
C ALA A 188 -2.13 -13.26 10.22
N LYS A 189 -3.43 -13.41 10.47
CA LYS A 189 -4.14 -14.68 10.27
C LYS A 189 -4.41 -14.84 8.79
N THR A 190 -3.91 -15.94 8.24
CA THR A 190 -4.11 -16.30 6.84
C THR A 190 -5.33 -17.23 6.74
N PRO A 191 -6.32 -16.94 5.89
CA PRO A 191 -7.36 -17.91 5.61
C PRO A 191 -6.75 -19.19 5.03
N ASN A 192 -7.30 -20.34 5.40
CA ASN A 192 -6.81 -21.62 4.95
C ASN A 192 -6.87 -21.68 3.43
N ALA A 193 -5.72 -21.90 2.79
CA ALA A 193 -5.71 -22.50 1.48
C ALA A 193 -6.22 -23.93 1.68
N ASP A 194 -7.44 -24.27 1.24
CA ASP A 194 -8.08 -25.57 1.47
C ASP A 194 -7.39 -26.76 0.74
N GLY A 195 -6.07 -26.74 0.59
CA GLY A 195 -5.28 -27.76 -0.10
C GLY A 195 -5.56 -27.88 -1.60
N LYS A 196 -6.56 -27.15 -2.13
CA LYS A 196 -6.86 -27.08 -3.55
C LYS A 196 -5.91 -26.10 -4.20
N SER A 197 -4.88 -26.62 -4.88
CA SER A 197 -4.04 -25.99 -5.90
C SER A 197 -4.48 -24.55 -6.27
N LEU A 198 -4.04 -23.58 -5.48
CA LEU A 198 -4.41 -22.17 -5.68
C LEU A 198 -3.54 -21.58 -6.78
N ARG A 199 -3.80 -21.93 -8.04
CA ARG A 199 -3.21 -21.20 -9.19
C ARG A 199 -3.71 -19.75 -9.30
N GLU A 200 -4.44 -19.27 -8.30
CA GLU A 200 -5.14 -18.00 -8.25
C GLU A 200 -4.83 -17.30 -6.94
N THR A 201 -4.90 -15.97 -6.98
CA THR A 201 -4.74 -15.13 -5.80
C THR A 201 -5.90 -15.34 -4.84
N MET A 202 -5.61 -15.36 -3.53
CA MET A 202 -6.66 -15.60 -2.55
C MET A 202 -7.59 -14.41 -2.42
N GLY A 203 -8.87 -14.64 -2.75
CA GLY A 203 -9.98 -13.67 -2.64
C GLY A 203 -10.29 -13.26 -1.20
N GLU A 204 -10.07 -14.17 -0.27
CA GLU A 204 -10.25 -13.94 1.16
C GLU A 204 -9.09 -13.12 1.73
N PRO A 205 -9.38 -12.10 2.56
CA PRO A 205 -8.34 -11.24 3.09
C PRO A 205 -7.56 -11.93 4.22
N ILE A 206 -6.25 -11.65 4.31
CA ILE A 206 -5.54 -11.87 5.56
C ILE A 206 -6.14 -10.95 6.64
N VAL A 207 -6.17 -11.39 7.90
CA VAL A 207 -6.68 -10.57 8.99
C VAL A 207 -5.52 -10.13 9.88
N PHE A 208 -5.38 -8.83 10.11
CA PHE A 208 -4.36 -8.31 11.02
C PHE A 208 -4.58 -8.88 12.42
N ASP A 209 -3.53 -9.50 12.98
CA ASP A 209 -3.58 -10.15 14.30
C ASP A 209 -2.73 -9.42 15.34
N THR A 210 -2.40 -8.16 15.06
CA THR A 210 -1.54 -7.32 15.90
C THR A 210 -1.91 -5.85 15.73
N LYS A 211 -1.41 -5.02 16.66
CA LYS A 211 -1.28 -3.59 16.42
C LYS A 211 -0.27 -3.35 15.31
N VAL A 212 -0.63 -2.48 14.39
CA VAL A 212 0.18 -2.13 13.22
C VAL A 212 0.65 -0.69 13.30
N LYS A 213 1.72 -0.38 12.58
CA LYS A 213 2.06 0.97 12.17
C LYS A 213 1.96 1.07 10.65
N ALA A 214 1.40 2.17 10.16
CA ALA A 214 1.40 2.51 8.75
C ALA A 214 2.55 3.47 8.46
N ILE A 215 3.31 3.17 7.41
CA ILE A 215 4.30 4.07 6.83
C ILE A 215 3.69 4.65 5.56
N VAL A 216 3.31 5.92 5.61
CA VAL A 216 2.65 6.64 4.51
C VAL A 216 3.71 7.43 3.77
N ILE A 217 3.83 7.19 2.46
CA ILE A 217 4.94 7.67 1.65
C ILE A 217 4.40 8.64 0.58
N PRO A 218 4.84 9.91 0.58
CA PRO A 218 4.48 10.88 -0.46
C PRO A 218 5.00 10.45 -1.84
N ALA A 219 4.34 10.88 -2.91
CA ALA A 219 4.79 10.65 -4.27
C ALA A 219 6.18 11.26 -4.55
N SER A 220 6.51 12.36 -3.87
CA SER A 220 7.84 13.00 -3.91
C SER A 220 8.98 12.17 -3.30
N THR A 221 8.68 11.07 -2.61
CA THR A 221 9.69 10.16 -2.03
C THR A 221 9.56 8.76 -2.64
N SER A 222 10.62 8.26 -3.27
CA SER A 222 10.63 6.89 -3.81
C SER A 222 10.97 5.85 -2.73
N LEU A 223 10.63 4.58 -2.96
CA LEU A 223 11.06 3.51 -2.06
C LEU A 223 12.58 3.33 -2.08
N ASP A 224 13.23 3.57 -3.23
CA ASP A 224 14.69 3.52 -3.35
C ASP A 224 15.34 4.61 -2.48
N ASP A 225 14.78 5.83 -2.47
CA ASP A 225 15.26 6.91 -1.58
C ASP A 225 15.17 6.53 -0.10
N LEU A 226 14.10 5.85 0.30
CA LEU A 226 13.92 5.36 1.66
C LEU A 226 14.92 4.25 2.01
N PHE A 227 15.23 3.38 1.05
CA PHE A 227 16.20 2.31 1.20
C PHE A 227 17.63 2.85 1.34
N GLU A 228 18.03 3.76 0.45
CA GLU A 228 19.35 4.41 0.42
C GLU A 228 19.53 5.45 1.52
N ARG A 229 18.44 5.82 2.21
CA ARG A 229 18.38 6.90 3.19
C ARG A 229 18.83 8.24 2.60
N SER A 230 18.29 8.57 1.44
CA SER A 230 18.53 9.84 0.76
C SER A 230 18.14 11.02 1.66
N ALA A 231 19.05 11.98 1.80
CA ALA A 231 18.80 13.16 2.62
C ALA A 231 17.62 13.96 2.08
N GLY A 232 16.72 14.38 2.96
CA GLY A 232 15.53 15.14 2.59
C GLY A 232 14.28 14.29 2.34
N SER A 233 14.42 12.98 2.14
CA SER A 233 13.28 12.05 2.04
C SER A 233 12.41 12.12 3.29
N GLN A 234 11.10 12.00 3.09
CA GLN A 234 10.11 12.19 4.14
C GLN A 234 9.03 11.10 4.07
N LEU A 235 8.43 10.81 5.22
CA LEU A 235 7.28 9.93 5.33
C LEU A 235 6.46 10.29 6.57
N LEU A 236 5.25 9.77 6.67
CA LEU A 236 4.46 9.83 7.90
C LEU A 236 4.37 8.44 8.54
N VAL A 237 4.64 8.36 9.83
CA VAL A 237 4.38 7.17 10.66
C VAL A 237 3.03 7.36 11.32
N VAL A 238 2.13 6.41 11.10
CA VAL A 238 0.76 6.43 11.60
C VAL A 238 0.53 5.24 12.50
N ASP A 239 0.03 5.48 13.69
CA ASP A 239 -0.50 4.45 14.57
C ASP A 239 -1.72 4.98 15.35
N SER A 240 -2.25 4.20 16.30
CA SER A 240 -3.39 4.61 17.12
C SER A 240 -3.10 5.83 18.01
N SER A 241 -1.82 6.10 18.30
CA SER A 241 -1.40 7.21 19.16
C SER A 241 -1.30 8.54 18.40
N GLY A 242 -1.03 8.50 17.10
CA GLY A 242 -0.97 9.71 16.29
C GLY A 242 -0.40 9.54 14.90
N VAL A 243 -0.08 10.69 14.30
CA VAL A 243 0.68 10.81 13.05
C VAL A 243 1.97 11.53 13.40
N LYS A 244 3.10 10.99 12.94
CA LYS A 244 4.43 11.60 13.11
C LYS A 244 5.07 11.79 11.74
N GLU A 245 5.52 13.00 11.47
CA GLU A 245 6.34 13.25 10.29
C GLU A 245 7.78 12.84 10.57
N MET A 246 8.37 12.08 9.66
CA MET A 246 9.75 11.63 9.74
C MET A 246 10.50 12.11 8.52
N ARG A 247 11.73 12.59 8.73
CA ARG A 247 12.63 13.03 7.67
C ARG A 247 13.99 12.38 7.82
N ILE A 248 14.67 12.13 6.71
CA ILE A 248 16.06 11.69 6.72
C ILE A 248 16.99 12.90 6.74
N GLU A 249 17.72 13.06 7.83
CA GLU A 249 18.76 14.06 8.01
C GLU A 249 20.05 13.38 8.44
N ASN A 250 21.17 13.72 7.79
CA ASN A 250 22.47 13.08 8.03
C ASN A 250 22.37 11.53 8.02
N TYR A 251 21.63 10.98 7.04
CA TYR A 251 21.39 9.53 6.86
C TYR A 251 20.67 8.83 8.04
N LYS A 252 19.95 9.60 8.87
CA LYS A 252 19.19 9.10 10.02
C LYS A 252 17.78 9.66 10.01
N TRP A 253 16.84 8.85 10.49
CA TRP A 253 15.48 9.32 10.74
C TRP A 253 15.46 10.31 11.89
N GLN A 254 14.83 11.45 11.65
CA GLN A 254 14.52 12.48 12.64
C GLN A 254 13.01 12.72 12.61
N GLU A 255 12.42 12.91 13.79
CA GLU A 255 11.03 13.36 13.90
C GLU A 255 10.98 14.84 13.50
N GLY A 256 10.09 15.17 12.56
CA GLY A 256 9.88 16.54 12.12
C GLY A 256 9.21 17.37 13.22
N ASN A 257 9.61 18.63 13.36
CA ASN A 257 8.96 19.59 14.25
C ASN A 257 7.67 20.13 13.59
N ILE A 258 6.65 19.31 13.41
CA ILE A 258 5.33 19.79 12.95
C ILE A 258 4.26 19.25 13.89
N ASP A 259 3.62 20.17 14.60
CA ASP A 259 2.43 19.87 15.40
C ASP A 259 1.25 19.62 14.45
N ILE A 260 0.87 18.35 14.29
CA ILE A 260 -0.33 17.94 13.55
C ILE A 260 -1.59 18.08 14.44
N GLY A 261 -1.46 18.65 15.64
CA GLY A 261 -2.51 18.89 16.63
C GLY A 261 -3.21 20.23 16.45
N GLY A 262 -4.34 20.24 15.73
CA GLY A 262 -5.16 21.45 15.67
C GLY A 262 -6.46 21.43 14.86
N PHE A 263 -7.03 20.28 14.49
CA PHE A 263 -8.37 20.27 13.90
C PHE A 263 -9.43 20.25 15.01
N GLY A 264 -10.02 21.42 15.23
CA GLY A 264 -10.85 21.76 16.38
C GLY A 264 -11.99 20.80 16.67
N ALA A 265 -12.10 20.43 17.95
CA ALA A 265 -13.40 20.24 18.55
C ALA A 265 -14.14 21.58 18.43
N GLY A 266 -15.17 21.62 17.58
CA GLY A 266 -16.11 22.74 17.54
C GLY A 266 -16.64 22.98 18.95
N LYS A 267 -16.25 24.11 19.54
CA LYS A 267 -17.03 24.68 20.64
C LYS A 267 -18.26 25.30 20.00
N ASP A 268 -19.34 24.52 20.00
CA ASP A 268 -20.67 25.08 20.08
C ASP A 268 -20.75 25.92 21.36
N SER A 269 -20.57 27.24 21.24
CA SER A 269 -21.10 28.18 22.21
C SER A 269 -22.16 29.02 21.50
N LYS A 270 -23.40 28.58 21.71
CA LYS A 270 -24.60 29.40 21.61
C LYS A 270 -24.36 30.74 22.31
N ASP A 271 -24.54 31.83 21.57
CA ASP A 271 -25.09 33.10 22.05
C ASP A 271 -25.64 33.77 20.78
N GLY A 272 -26.95 33.98 20.63
CA GLY A 272 -27.79 34.63 21.63
C GLY A 272 -28.11 36.03 21.13
N GLU A 273 -28.88 36.07 20.04
CA GLU A 273 -29.70 37.16 19.53
C GLU A 273 -30.02 38.29 20.53
N LYS A 274 -29.71 39.54 20.15
CA LYS A 274 -30.56 40.71 20.44
C LYS A 274 -30.22 41.90 19.55
N SER A 275 -31.01 42.04 18.49
CA SER A 275 -31.21 43.30 17.80
C SER A 275 -32.00 44.25 18.69
N LYS A 276 -31.52 45.48 18.85
CA LYS A 276 -32.38 46.64 19.15
C LYS A 276 -31.88 47.83 18.33
N GLY A 277 -32.67 48.16 17.31
CA GLY A 277 -32.59 49.42 16.61
C GLY A 277 -32.87 50.58 17.57
N GLY A 278 -32.05 51.61 17.47
CA GLY A 278 -32.25 52.91 18.10
C GLY A 278 -31.85 53.97 17.10
N GLY A 279 -32.85 54.53 16.41
CA GLY A 279 -32.68 55.65 15.51
C GLY A 279 -32.15 56.87 16.25
N ARG A 280 -31.21 57.59 15.62
CA ARG A 280 -30.80 58.92 16.04
C ARG A 280 -31.06 59.90 14.92
N SER A 281 -32.04 60.75 15.17
CA SER A 281 -32.30 62.01 14.48
C SER A 281 -31.12 62.96 14.67
N ASN A 282 -30.53 63.44 13.57
CA ASN A 282 -29.74 64.66 13.57
C ASN A 282 -30.57 65.76 12.91
N GLY A 283 -31.06 66.68 13.74
CA GLY A 283 -31.52 67.98 13.30
C GLY A 283 -30.48 69.03 13.67
N GLY A 284 -30.11 69.87 12.69
CA GLY A 284 -30.06 71.31 12.90
C GLY A 284 -28.71 72.03 12.87
N VAL A 285 -28.62 72.94 11.88
CA VAL A 285 -28.03 74.30 11.90
C VAL A 285 -26.48 74.35 11.89
N PHE A 286 -25.78 75.00 10.94
CA PHE A 286 -25.99 76.21 10.14
C PHE A 286 -25.73 76.00 8.64
#